data_AF-A0A9P9Z9N9-F1
#
_entry.id   AF-A0A9P9Z9N9-F1
#
_cell.length_a   1.000
_cell.length_b   1.000
_cell.length_c   1.000
_cell.angle_alpha   90.00
_cell.angle_beta   90.00
_cell.angle_gamma   90.00
#
_symmetry.space_group_name_H-M   'P 1'
#
loop_
_entity.id
_entity.type
_entity.pdbx_description
1 polymer ?
#
loop_
_entity_poly.entity_id
_entity_poly.type
_entity_poly.pdbx_seq_one_letter_code
_entity_poly.pdbx_strand_id
1 'polypeptide(L)'
;MTTLLTLMVAVYLGFSAGRLEPRPEDRKDADIADGAGELGFFPPYSWWPLWCALTASVIALGVVIGWWLVVIGALLGLIAVSGLIYEYYRGVHAH
;
A
#
# COMPACT_ATOMS: atom_id res chain seq x y z
N MET A 1 15.10 -8.77 16.98
CA MET A 1 14.14 -8.62 15.87
C MET A 1 14.58 -7.58 14.85
N THR A 2 15.14 -6.43 15.26
CA THR A 2 15.67 -5.41 14.34
C THR A 2 16.63 -5.97 13.28
N THR A 3 17.61 -6.80 13.68
CA THR A 3 18.55 -7.45 12.74
C THR A 3 17.86 -8.33 11.71
N LEU A 4 16.77 -9.01 12.08
CA LEU A 4 16.02 -9.87 11.15
C LEU A 4 15.21 -9.04 10.15
N LEU A 5 14.61 -7.95 10.60
CA LEU A 5 13.88 -7.01 9.75
C LEU A 5 14.81 -6.33 8.75
N THR A 6 15.96 -5.83 9.21
CA THR A 6 16.95 -5.21 8.32
C THR A 6 17.56 -6.22 7.36
N LEU A 7 17.81 -7.45 7.80
CA LEU A 7 18.29 -8.53 6.93
C LEU A 7 17.26 -8.86 5.84
N MET A 8 15.98 -8.99 6.18
CA MET A 8 14.91 -9.25 5.21
C MET A 8 14.86 -8.18 4.12
N VAL A 9 14.88 -6.91 4.52
CA VAL A 9 14.87 -5.77 3.58
C VAL A 9 16.15 -5.75 2.73
N ALA A 10 17.32 -5.94 3.34
CA ALA A 10 18.60 -5.93 2.64
C ALA A 10 18.71 -7.05 1.61
N VAL A 11 18.26 -8.28 1.94
CA VAL A 11 18.26 -9.41 1.00
C VAL A 11 17.36 -9.12 -0.19
N TYR A 12 16.13 -8.62 0.04
CA TYR A 12 15.19 -8.30 -1.04
C TYR A 12 15.74 -7.21 -1.97
N LEU A 13 16.24 -6.10 -1.41
CA LEU A 13 16.78 -4.99 -2.19
C LEU A 13 18.07 -5.38 -2.91
N GLY A 14 18.99 -6.09 -2.25
CA GLY A 14 20.25 -6.54 -2.86
C GLY A 14 20.02 -7.52 -4.02
N PHE A 15 19.07 -8.44 -3.87
CA PHE A 15 18.66 -9.34 -4.95
C PHE A 15 18.04 -8.59 -6.14
N SER A 16 17.22 -7.58 -5.87
CA SER A 16 16.58 -6.76 -6.91
C SER A 16 17.60 -5.90 -7.65
N ALA A 17 18.53 -5.27 -6.93
CA ALA A 17 19.59 -4.44 -7.49
C ALA A 17 20.50 -5.22 -8.46
N GLY A 18 20.77 -6.50 -8.18
CA GLY A 18 21.53 -7.36 -9.09
C GLY A 18 20.82 -7.72 -10.40
N ARG A 19 19.53 -7.41 -10.55
CA ARG A 19 18.70 -7.72 -11.73
C ARG A 19 18.29 -6.49 -12.55
N LEU A 20 18.49 -5.30 -12.00
CA LEU A 20 18.09 -4.04 -12.61
C LEU A 20 19.32 -3.36 -13.22
N GLU A 21 19.13 -2.73 -14.38
CA GLU A 21 20.16 -1.84 -14.94
C GLU A 21 20.28 -0.57 -14.10
N PRO A 22 21.44 0.11 -14.10
CA PRO A 22 21.62 1.38 -13.39
C PRO A 22 20.58 2.40 -13.84
N ARG A 23 19.78 2.88 -12.89
CA ARG A 23 18.72 3.86 -13.17
C ARG A 23 19.32 5.26 -13.21
N PRO A 24 18.62 6.24 -13.81
CA PRO A 24 19.03 7.64 -13.72
C PRO A 24 19.27 8.12 -12.27
N GLU A 25 18.51 7.59 -11.31
CA GLU A 25 18.68 7.87 -9.86
C GLU A 25 19.99 7.32 -9.24
N ASP A 26 20.64 6.34 -9.89
CA ASP A 26 21.90 5.76 -9.42
C ASP A 26 23.14 6.45 -10.03
N ARG A 27 22.96 7.24 -11.10
CA ARG A 27 24.02 7.86 -11.90
C ARG A 27 24.29 9.30 -11.47
N LYS A 28 25.58 9.64 -11.30
CA LYS A 28 26.01 11.01 -10.91
C LYS A 28 25.98 12.01 -12.07
N ASP A 29 25.92 11.49 -13.29
CA ASP A 29 25.97 12.20 -14.56
C ASP A 29 24.63 12.19 -15.30
N ALA A 30 23.54 11.80 -14.63
CA ALA A 30 22.21 11.77 -15.23
C ALA A 30 21.62 13.18 -15.41
N ASP A 31 20.94 13.38 -16.53
CA ASP A 31 20.20 14.62 -16.80
C ASP A 31 18.72 14.47 -16.42
N ILE A 32 18.02 15.59 -16.20
CA ILE A 32 16.58 15.60 -15.87
C ILE A 32 15.76 14.92 -16.98
N ALA A 33 16.19 15.05 -18.23
CA ALA A 33 15.53 14.45 -19.39
C ALA A 33 15.53 12.91 -19.35
N ASP A 34 16.50 12.29 -18.66
CA ASP A 34 16.60 10.83 -18.55
C ASP A 34 15.44 10.22 -17.74
N GLY A 35 14.74 11.04 -16.93
CA GLY A 35 13.57 10.66 -16.14
C GLY A 35 12.22 11.07 -16.72
N ALA A 36 12.16 11.60 -17.95
CA ALA A 36 10.95 12.21 -18.53
C ALA A 36 9.83 11.23 -18.94
N GLY A 37 9.88 9.97 -18.50
CA GLY A 37 8.87 8.96 -18.80
C GLY A 37 7.62 9.04 -17.91
N GLU A 38 6.62 8.23 -18.25
CA GLU A 38 5.44 8.00 -17.39
C GLU A 38 5.85 7.32 -16.08
N LEU A 39 5.54 7.93 -14.94
CA LEU A 39 5.91 7.41 -13.62
C LEU A 39 5.05 6.21 -13.18
N GLY A 40 3.79 6.18 -13.63
CA GLY A 40 2.81 5.16 -13.28
C GLY A 40 1.47 5.76 -12.88
N PHE A 41 0.60 4.92 -12.34
CA PHE A 41 -0.74 5.32 -11.92
C PHE A 41 -0.74 5.87 -10.49
N PHE A 42 -1.33 7.06 -10.32
CA PHE A 42 -1.57 7.65 -9.01
C PHE A 42 -3.06 7.94 -8.82
N PRO A 43 -3.68 7.49 -7.72
CA PRO A 43 -5.07 7.79 -7.43
C PRO A 43 -5.24 9.30 -7.18
N PRO A 44 -6.07 10.02 -7.97
CA PRO A 44 -6.24 11.47 -7.80
C PRO A 44 -7.00 11.83 -6.51
N TYR A 45 -7.88 10.93 -6.07
CA TYR A 45 -8.52 10.95 -4.75
C TYR A 45 -8.99 9.54 -4.40
N SER A 46 -9.11 9.25 -3.10
CA SER A 46 -9.75 8.04 -2.60
C SER A 46 -10.26 8.28 -1.18
N TRP A 47 -11.51 7.91 -0.91
CA TRP A 47 -12.09 7.95 0.43
C TRP A 47 -11.88 6.66 1.22
N TRP A 48 -11.43 5.59 0.57
CA TRP A 48 -11.27 4.29 1.21
C TRP A 48 -10.21 4.23 2.32
N PRO A 49 -9.08 4.97 2.26
CA PRO A 49 -8.13 5.03 3.38
C PRO A 49 -8.77 5.56 4.67
N LEU A 50 -9.69 6.52 4.58
CA LEU A 50 -10.42 7.03 5.75
C LEU A 50 -11.26 5.91 6.39
N TRP A 51 -12.02 5.15 5.59
CA TRP A 51 -12.82 4.04 6.08
C TRP A 51 -11.97 2.90 6.65
N CYS A 52 -10.80 2.62 6.06
CA CYS A 52 -9.84 1.66 6.63
C CYS A 52 -9.34 2.12 8.02
N ALA A 53 -9.01 3.40 8.18
CA ALA A 53 -8.57 3.94 9.46
C ALA A 53 -9.69 3.92 10.52
N LEU A 54 -10.92 4.28 10.15
CA LEU A 54 -12.07 4.24 11.05
C LEU A 54 -12.38 2.82 11.53
N THR A 55 -12.37 1.84 10.61
CA THR A 55 -12.63 0.43 10.97
C THR A 55 -11.52 -0.14 11.84
N ALA A 56 -10.25 0.15 11.54
CA ALA A 56 -9.12 -0.20 12.41
C ALA A 56 -9.25 0.42 13.82
N SER A 57 -9.72 1.67 13.90
CA SER A 57 -9.96 2.35 15.17
C SER A 57 -11.09 1.70 15.97
N VAL A 58 -12.19 1.29 15.32
CA VAL A 58 -13.28 0.54 15.96
C VAL A 58 -12.78 -0.81 16.48
N ILE A 59 -11.95 -1.52 15.71
CA ILE A 59 -11.33 -2.78 16.16
C ILE A 59 -10.49 -2.54 17.42
N ALA A 60 -9.62 -1.52 17.39
CA ALA A 60 -8.76 -1.19 18.54
C ALA A 60 -9.59 -0.82 19.78
N LEU A 61 -10.64 0.00 19.62
CA LEU A 61 -11.56 0.33 20.71
C LEU A 61 -12.34 -0.90 21.20
N GLY A 62 -12.69 -1.83 20.31
CA GLY A 62 -13.39 -3.06 20.64
C GLY A 62 -12.59 -3.96 21.58
N VAL A 63 -11.26 -3.96 21.51
CA VAL A 63 -10.41 -4.71 22.46
C VAL A 63 -10.62 -4.23 23.89
N VAL A 64 -10.91 -2.94 24.09
CA VAL A 64 -11.11 -2.34 25.42
C VAL A 64 -12.58 -2.38 25.84
N ILE A 65 -13.51 -2.06 24.94
CA ILE A 65 -14.94 -1.90 25.25
C ILE A 65 -15.67 -3.26 25.24
N GLY A 66 -15.37 -4.14 24.28
CA GLY A 66 -16.03 -5.45 24.18
C GLY A 66 -15.80 -6.15 22.85
N TRP A 67 -15.62 -7.48 22.92
CA TRP A 67 -15.21 -8.31 21.77
C TRP A 67 -16.19 -8.29 20.58
N TRP A 68 -17.46 -8.02 20.82
CA TRP A 68 -18.46 -7.90 19.75
C TRP A 68 -18.17 -6.72 18.79
N LEU A 69 -17.58 -5.63 19.28
CA LEU A 69 -17.14 -4.50 18.44
C LEU A 69 -15.95 -4.88 17.55
N VAL A 70 -15.07 -5.78 18.01
CA VAL A 70 -13.97 -6.32 17.18
C VAL A 70 -14.54 -7.05 15.98
N VAL A 71 -15.56 -7.88 16.18
CA VAL A 71 -16.23 -8.61 15.09
C VAL A 71 -16.88 -7.64 14.10
N ILE A 72 -17.61 -6.64 14.59
CA ILE A 72 -18.22 -5.61 13.72
C ILE A 72 -17.15 -4.84 12.94
N GLY A 73 -16.11 -4.37 13.63
CA GLY A 73 -15.01 -3.63 13.02
C GLY A 73 -14.27 -4.46 11.97
N ALA A 74 -14.08 -5.76 12.21
CA ALA A 74 -13.47 -6.68 11.24
C ALA A 74 -14.34 -6.85 9.99
N LEU A 75 -15.65 -7.04 10.14
CA LEU A 75 -16.58 -7.16 9.01
C LEU A 75 -16.60 -5.88 8.16
N LEU A 76 -16.68 -4.70 8.81
CA LEU A 76 -16.59 -3.42 8.12
C LEU A 76 -15.21 -3.21 7.47
N GLY A 77 -14.13 -3.65 8.14
CA GLY A 77 -12.77 -3.58 7.63
C GLY A 77 -12.57 -4.40 6.37
N LEU A 78 -13.17 -5.60 6.28
CA LEU A 78 -13.15 -6.42 5.07
C LEU A 78 -13.79 -5.68 3.88
N ILE A 79 -14.91 -4.97 4.12
CA ILE A 79 -15.57 -4.16 3.10
C ILE A 79 -14.69 -2.97 2.70
N ALA A 80 -14.13 -2.24 3.68
CA ALA A 80 -13.30 -1.06 3.43
C ALA A 80 -12.04 -1.40 2.63
N VAL A 81 -11.34 -2.48 3.01
CA VAL A 81 -10.13 -2.96 2.31
C VAL A 81 -10.47 -3.48 0.91
N SER A 82 -11.58 -4.21 0.76
CA SER A 82 -12.04 -4.64 -0.57
C SER A 82 -12.34 -3.43 -1.46
N GLY A 83 -12.99 -2.41 -0.91
CA GLY A 83 -13.24 -1.15 -1.61
C GLY A 83 -11.96 -0.46 -2.05
N LEU A 84 -10.97 -0.35 -1.16
CA LEU A 84 -9.66 0.23 -1.45
C LEU A 84 -8.93 -0.52 -2.57
N ILE A 85 -8.91 -1.85 -2.52
CA ILE A 85 -8.19 -2.68 -3.50
C ILE A 85 -8.86 -2.62 -4.88
N TYR A 86 -10.19 -2.69 -4.91
CA TYR A 86 -10.93 -2.80 -6.17
C TYR A 86 -11.38 -1.46 -6.75
N GLU A 87 -11.08 -0.32 -6.10
CA GLU A 87 -11.55 1.02 -6.50
C GLU A 87 -11.36 1.29 -8.00
N TYR A 88 -10.17 1.00 -8.53
CA TYR A 88 -9.81 1.26 -9.93
C TYR A 88 -10.03 0.08 -10.87
N TYR A 89 -10.64 -1.01 -10.40
CA TYR A 89 -10.88 -2.25 -11.17
C TYR A 89 -12.37 -2.54 -11.40
N ARG A 90 -13.27 -1.58 -11.13
CA ARG A 90 -14.74 -1.75 -11.26
C ARG A 90 -15.30 -1.60 -12.68
N GLY A 91 -14.55 -0.99 -13.59
CA GLY A 91 -15.06 -0.48 -14.88
C GLY A 91 -15.43 -1.50 -15.96
N VAL A 92 -15.15 -2.79 -15.78
CA VAL A 92 -15.44 -3.82 -16.81
C VAL A 92 -16.91 -4.30 -16.78
N HIS A 93 -17.70 -3.95 -15.76
CA HIS A 93 -19.09 -4.41 -15.60
C HIS A 93 -20.14 -3.29 -15.52
N ALA A 94 -19.84 -2.12 -16.08
CA ALA A 94 -20.80 -1.02 -16.21
C ALA A 94 -21.50 -1.09 -17.58
N HIS A 95 -22.42 -2.05 -17.74
CA HIS A 95 -23.42 -2.03 -18.81
C HIS A 95 -24.70 -1.39 -18.30
#